data_AF-A0A929QU12-F1
#
_entry.id   AF-A0A929QU12-F1
#
_cell.length_a   1.000
_cell.length_b   1.000
_cell.length_c   1.000
_cell.angle_alpha   90.00
_cell.angle_beta   90.00
_cell.angle_gamma   90.00
#
_symmetry.space_group_name_H-M   'P 1'
#
loop_
_entity.id
_entity.type
_entity.pdbx_description
1 polymer ?
#
loop_
_entity_poly.entity_id
_entity_poly.type
_entity_poly.pdbx_seq_one_letter_code
_entity_poly.pdbx_strand_id
1 'polypeptide(L)'
;VAEWRQANYDQSQVRVHSLRAETIHHQVCLHFEAVIAGVGRQPALSFQGHWCLDQEGRLKLSLEGHRPKEMVELPRFGLVLPMVEADRVSYIGYGPYENYVDKHHSSYWGYFEQSAQDLYEPYVTPQENGAHQVSKLAVQQGPLALSVASSHSLSFNLSPYSTHQLSQTRHRDELVEEGVYYLHLDYRQAGIGSNSCGPRLLPEYRLDQANFKLDWTFELR
;
A
#
# COMPACT_ATOMS: atom_id res chain seq x y z
N VAL A 1 -0.84 -3.29 17.33
CA VAL A 1 -2.24 -2.83 17.22
C VAL A 1 -2.63 -1.79 18.27
N ALA A 2 -2.51 -2.06 19.59
CA ALA A 2 -2.92 -1.10 20.62
C ALA A 2 -2.18 0.26 20.53
N GLU A 3 -0.85 0.24 20.34
CA GLU A 3 -0.04 1.46 20.15
C GLU A 3 -0.49 2.27 18.92
N TRP A 4 -0.82 1.61 17.81
CA TRP A 4 -1.31 2.27 16.58
C TRP A 4 -2.68 2.93 16.77
N ARG A 5 -3.61 2.26 17.47
CA ARG A 5 -4.90 2.84 17.82
C ARG A 5 -4.75 4.03 18.77
N GLN A 6 -3.81 3.96 19.73
CA GLN A 6 -3.53 5.09 20.62
C GLN A 6 -2.96 6.30 19.84
N ALA A 7 -2.18 6.04 18.79
CA ALA A 7 -1.67 7.05 17.86
C ALA A 7 -2.72 7.52 16.82
N ASN A 8 -3.93 6.96 16.81
CA ASN A 8 -5.03 7.24 15.86
C ASN A 8 -4.64 7.02 14.40
N TYR A 9 -3.81 6.02 14.08
CA TYR A 9 -3.43 5.72 12.69
C TYR A 9 -4.62 5.20 11.86
N ASP A 10 -5.52 4.45 12.48
CA ASP A 10 -6.78 3.96 11.90
C ASP A 10 -7.78 5.07 11.57
N GLN A 11 -7.58 6.27 12.11
CA GLN A 11 -8.40 7.46 11.89
C GLN A 11 -7.59 8.61 11.27
N SER A 12 -6.48 8.26 10.62
CA SER A 12 -5.61 9.25 10.02
C SER A 12 -6.19 9.81 8.72
N GLN A 13 -5.92 11.09 8.48
CA GLN A 13 -6.33 11.79 7.26
C GLN A 13 -5.13 12.49 6.64
N VAL A 14 -5.12 12.55 5.31
CA VAL A 14 -4.18 13.38 4.57
C VAL A 14 -4.68 14.82 4.58
N ARG A 15 -3.83 15.76 4.96
CA ARG A 15 -4.08 17.20 4.88
C ARG A 15 -3.05 17.83 3.97
N VAL A 16 -3.52 18.44 2.88
CA VAL A 16 -2.67 19.15 1.93
C VAL A 16 -2.55 20.61 2.37
N HIS A 17 -1.31 21.09 2.52
CA HIS A 17 -1.00 22.46 2.94
C HIS A 17 -0.70 23.37 1.76
N SER A 18 -0.06 22.82 0.73
CA SER A 18 0.33 23.54 -0.48
C SER A 18 0.02 22.67 -1.69
N LEU A 19 -0.51 23.30 -2.74
CA LEU A 19 -0.79 22.67 -4.01
C LEU A 19 -0.50 23.67 -5.13
N ARG A 20 0.33 23.27 -6.10
CA ARG A 20 0.58 24.07 -7.31
C ARG A 20 0.65 23.16 -8.52
N ALA A 21 0.16 23.66 -9.65
CA ALA A 21 0.27 22.98 -10.92
C ALA A 21 1.16 23.79 -11.86
N GLU A 22 2.07 23.12 -12.56
CA GLU A 22 2.92 23.73 -13.58
C GLU A 22 3.11 22.78 -14.76
N THR A 23 3.45 23.34 -15.92
CA THR A 23 3.80 22.57 -17.11
C THR A 23 5.31 22.58 -17.28
N ILE A 24 5.95 21.41 -17.26
CA ILE A 24 7.41 21.25 -17.35
C ILE A 24 7.72 20.30 -18.49
N HIS A 25 8.49 20.73 -19.49
CA HIS A 25 8.94 19.89 -20.62
C HIS A 25 7.81 19.03 -21.23
N HIS A 26 6.64 19.64 -21.49
CA HIS A 26 5.44 18.99 -22.00
C HIS A 26 4.73 17.98 -21.07
N GLN A 27 5.02 18.01 -19.78
CA GLN A 27 4.30 17.28 -18.75
C GLN A 27 3.49 18.25 -17.90
N VAL A 28 2.32 17.82 -17.43
CA VAL A 28 1.56 18.56 -16.42
C VAL A 28 1.91 17.98 -15.05
N CYS A 29 2.50 18.80 -14.19
CA CYS A 29 2.97 18.39 -12.87
C CYS A 29 2.18 19.12 -11.76
N LEU A 30 1.61 18.34 -10.85
CA LEU A 30 0.93 18.81 -9.65
C LEU A 30 1.84 18.56 -8.45
N HIS A 31 2.41 19.63 -7.89
CA HIS A 31 3.27 19.59 -6.71
C HIS A 31 2.43 19.83 -5.46
N PHE A 32 2.71 19.07 -4.40
CA PHE A 32 1.98 19.17 -3.15
C PHE A 32 2.91 19.01 -1.95
N GLU A 33 2.51 19.66 -0.85
CA GLU A 33 3.05 19.42 0.49
C GLU A 33 1.88 19.03 1.39
N ALA A 34 2.04 17.94 2.14
CA ALA A 34 0.96 17.37 2.93
C ALA A 34 1.49 16.68 4.19
N VAL A 35 0.55 16.38 5.08
CA VAL A 35 0.79 15.57 6.27
C VAL A 35 -0.27 14.48 6.40
N ILE A 36 0.10 13.36 7.03
CA ILE A 36 -0.85 12.37 7.55
C ILE A 36 -0.95 12.61 9.05
N ALA A 37 -2.15 12.91 9.54
CA ALA A 37 -2.41 13.15 10.95
C ALA A 37 -3.65 12.42 11.42
N GLY A 38 -3.55 11.76 12.58
CA GLY A 38 -4.71 11.28 13.33
C GLY A 38 -5.51 12.46 13.88
N VAL A 39 -6.84 12.34 13.95
CA VAL A 39 -7.70 13.37 14.54
C VAL A 39 -7.24 13.68 15.97
N GLY A 40 -6.96 14.95 16.26
CA GLY A 40 -6.50 15.41 17.58
C GLY A 40 -5.07 15.02 17.96
N ARG A 41 -4.25 14.55 17.01
CA ARG A 41 -2.85 14.16 17.24
C ARG A 41 -1.88 15.04 16.44
N GLN A 42 -0.62 15.03 16.83
CA GLN A 42 0.46 15.56 15.99
C GLN A 42 0.55 14.75 14.68
N PRO A 43 1.02 15.35 13.57
CA PRO A 43 1.25 14.63 12.33
C PRO A 43 2.16 13.41 12.51
N ALA A 44 1.75 12.28 11.97
CA ALA A 44 2.54 11.06 11.96
C ALA A 44 3.64 11.08 10.90
N LEU A 45 3.37 11.75 9.78
CA LEU A 45 4.27 11.88 8.64
C LEU A 45 4.00 13.22 7.94
N SER A 46 5.05 13.94 7.58
CA SER A 46 4.99 15.03 6.59
C SER A 46 5.63 14.57 5.29
N PHE A 47 5.16 15.06 4.15
CA PHE A 47 5.73 14.71 2.86
C PHE A 47 5.44 15.77 1.81
N GLN A 48 6.34 15.84 0.85
CA GLN A 48 6.20 16.64 -0.33
C GLN A 48 6.41 15.76 -1.56
N GLY A 49 5.76 16.09 -2.65
CA GLY A 49 5.85 15.28 -3.85
C GLY A 49 5.24 15.96 -5.04
N HIS A 50 5.23 15.23 -6.14
CA HIS A 50 4.57 15.64 -7.36
C HIS A 50 3.99 14.46 -8.11
N TRP A 51 2.82 14.72 -8.71
CA TRP A 51 2.23 13.89 -9.74
C TRP A 51 2.53 14.53 -11.09
N CYS A 52 3.19 13.83 -12.01
CA CYS A 52 3.45 14.32 -13.37
C CYS A 52 2.82 13.40 -14.41
N LEU A 53 1.97 13.96 -15.27
CA LEU A 53 1.38 13.27 -16.41
C LEU A 53 2.14 13.64 -17.69
N ASP A 54 2.64 12.63 -18.40
CA ASP A 54 3.32 12.81 -19.69
C ASP A 54 2.39 12.62 -20.92
N GLN A 55 2.92 12.90 -22.11
CA GLN A 55 2.16 12.85 -23.36
C GLN A 55 1.74 11.43 -23.75
N GLU A 56 2.41 10.41 -23.22
CA GLU A 56 2.08 9.01 -23.42
C GLU A 56 1.03 8.51 -22.41
N GLY A 57 0.50 9.40 -21.56
CA GLY A 57 -0.52 9.07 -20.56
C GLY A 57 0.03 8.37 -19.32
N ARG A 58 1.36 8.36 -19.12
CA ARG A 58 1.95 7.79 -17.90
C ARG A 58 1.91 8.82 -16.78
N LEU A 59 1.42 8.40 -15.63
CA LEU A 59 1.33 9.21 -14.43
C LEU A 59 2.43 8.80 -13.46
N LYS A 60 3.35 9.71 -13.15
CA LYS A 60 4.46 9.47 -12.22
C LYS A 60 4.19 10.14 -10.88
N LEU A 61 4.36 9.39 -9.79
CA LEU A 61 4.39 9.90 -8.44
C LEU A 61 5.82 9.84 -7.92
N SER A 62 6.34 10.99 -7.50
CA SER A 62 7.56 11.08 -6.69
C SER A 62 7.25 11.76 -5.37
N LEU A 63 7.71 11.17 -4.27
CA LEU A 63 7.42 11.64 -2.92
C LEU A 63 8.65 11.49 -2.03
N GLU A 64 8.91 12.52 -1.24
CA GLU A 64 9.87 12.50 -0.13
C GLU A 64 9.13 12.82 1.16
N GLY A 65 9.31 11.98 2.18
CA GLY A 65 8.58 12.06 3.44
C GLY A 65 9.49 12.03 4.65
N HIS A 66 9.01 12.62 5.75
CA HIS A 66 9.65 12.64 7.05
C HIS A 66 8.69 12.20 8.16
N ARG A 67 9.12 11.22 8.95
CA ARG A 67 8.41 10.72 10.15
C ARG A 67 9.17 11.17 11.40
N PRO A 68 8.52 11.89 12.33
CA PRO A 68 9.14 12.22 13.61
C PRO A 68 9.50 10.94 14.39
N LYS A 69 10.69 10.91 15.01
CA LYS A 69 11.24 9.70 15.62
C LYS A 69 10.41 9.19 16.80
N GLU A 70 9.75 10.10 17.50
CA GLU A 70 8.86 9.84 18.65
C GLU A 70 7.55 9.16 18.27
N MET A 71 7.18 9.17 16.99
CA MET A 71 6.01 8.44 16.53
C MET A 71 6.24 6.93 16.66
N VAL A 72 5.16 6.18 16.86
CA VAL A 72 5.22 4.71 16.80
C VAL A 72 5.51 4.28 15.36
N GLU A 73 6.22 3.17 15.18
CA GLU A 73 6.47 2.54 13.87
C GLU A 73 5.17 2.42 13.05
N LEU A 74 5.24 2.67 11.74
CA LEU A 74 4.08 2.59 10.87
C LEU A 74 3.75 1.12 10.55
N PRO A 75 2.46 0.74 10.44
CA PRO A 75 2.11 -0.60 9.95
C PRO A 75 2.44 -0.75 8.45
N ARG A 76 2.18 0.30 7.67
CA ARG A 76 2.47 0.43 6.24
C ARG A 76 2.50 1.89 5.84
N PHE A 77 3.10 2.20 4.70
CA PHE A 77 3.01 3.52 4.06
C PHE A 77 2.86 3.33 2.55
N GLY A 78 1.82 3.93 1.98
CA GLY A 78 1.39 3.62 0.62
C GLY A 78 0.13 4.38 0.18
N LEU A 79 -0.42 3.94 -0.94
CA LEU A 79 -1.69 4.40 -1.50
C LEU A 79 -2.74 3.28 -1.40
N VAL A 80 -4.00 3.67 -1.26
CA VAL A 80 -5.14 2.77 -1.37
C VAL A 80 -6.00 3.25 -2.54
N LEU A 81 -6.25 2.36 -3.49
CA LEU A 81 -7.01 2.62 -4.69
C LEU A 81 -8.24 1.69 -4.69
N PRO A 82 -9.45 2.23 -4.44
CA PRO A 82 -10.68 1.51 -4.69
C PRO A 82 -10.86 1.28 -6.20
N MET A 83 -11.19 0.04 -6.57
CA MET A 83 -11.35 -0.43 -7.94
C MET A 83 -12.73 -1.05 -8.10
N VAL A 84 -13.50 -0.60 -9.10
CA VAL A 84 -14.87 -1.10 -9.32
C VAL A 84 -14.85 -2.55 -9.83
N GLU A 85 -13.83 -2.91 -10.60
CA GLU A 85 -13.61 -4.25 -11.14
C GLU A 85 -12.13 -4.62 -11.00
N ALA A 86 -11.85 -5.91 -10.78
CA ALA A 86 -10.52 -6.48 -10.82
C ALA A 86 -10.63 -7.98 -11.15
N ASP A 87 -10.23 -8.37 -12.35
CA ASP A 87 -10.44 -9.74 -12.84
C ASP A 87 -9.22 -10.61 -12.59
N ARG A 88 -8.07 -10.14 -13.09
CA ARG A 88 -6.78 -10.82 -13.02
C ARG A 88 -5.69 -9.84 -12.62
N VAL A 89 -4.70 -10.36 -11.92
CA VAL A 89 -3.48 -9.64 -11.60
C VAL A 89 -2.32 -10.39 -12.19
N SER A 90 -1.44 -9.68 -12.90
CA SER A 90 -0.13 -10.18 -13.29
C SER A 90 0.96 -9.34 -12.66
N TYR A 91 2.05 -9.96 -12.22
CA TYR A 91 3.12 -9.25 -11.55
C TYR A 91 4.49 -9.93 -11.71
N ILE A 92 5.54 -9.13 -11.55
CA ILE A 92 6.92 -9.57 -11.42
C ILE A 92 7.34 -9.31 -9.98
N GLY A 93 7.60 -10.36 -9.21
CA GLY A 93 7.89 -10.25 -7.79
C GLY A 93 7.94 -11.60 -7.10
N TYR A 94 7.83 -11.60 -5.77
CA TYR A 94 7.70 -12.82 -5.00
C TYR A 94 6.30 -13.42 -5.11
N GLY A 95 6.21 -14.71 -5.40
CA GLY A 95 4.97 -15.48 -5.44
C GLY A 95 5.25 -16.99 -5.39
N PRO A 96 4.23 -17.86 -5.52
CA PRO A 96 2.82 -17.53 -5.75
C PRO A 96 2.04 -17.23 -4.45
N TYR A 97 2.67 -17.36 -3.29
CA TYR A 97 2.02 -17.17 -1.99
C TYR A 97 2.26 -15.77 -1.42
N GLU A 98 1.34 -15.34 -0.55
CA GLU A 98 1.47 -14.11 0.20
C GLU A 98 2.79 -14.05 0.99
N ASN A 99 3.44 -12.90 0.91
CA ASN A 99 4.75 -12.64 1.46
C ASN A 99 4.88 -11.24 2.08
N TYR A 100 5.67 -11.20 3.14
CA TYR A 100 6.04 -10.03 3.91
C TYR A 100 7.57 -9.99 4.03
N VAL A 101 8.11 -8.83 4.45
CA VAL A 101 9.56 -8.63 4.55
C VAL A 101 10.27 -9.66 5.45
N ASP A 102 9.56 -10.22 6.43
CA ASP A 102 10.04 -11.27 7.34
C ASP A 102 9.43 -12.67 7.08
N LYS A 103 8.53 -12.80 6.10
CA LYS A 103 7.88 -14.05 5.70
C LYS A 103 7.80 -14.14 4.17
N HIS A 104 8.83 -14.67 3.52
CA HIS A 104 8.83 -14.82 2.06
C HIS A 104 9.53 -16.09 1.54
N HIS A 105 10.09 -16.95 2.39
CA HIS A 105 10.86 -18.12 1.96
C HIS A 105 10.02 -19.22 1.26
N SER A 106 8.70 -19.20 1.41
CA SER A 106 7.79 -20.07 0.65
C SER A 106 7.53 -19.55 -0.77
N SER A 107 7.97 -18.34 -1.08
CA SER A 107 7.77 -17.67 -2.36
C SER A 107 9.12 -17.47 -3.07
N TYR A 108 9.10 -17.38 -4.38
CA TYR A 108 10.28 -17.12 -5.22
C TYR A 108 10.02 -15.96 -6.17
N TRP A 109 11.09 -15.31 -6.60
CA TRP A 109 11.00 -14.20 -7.55
C TRP A 109 10.70 -14.72 -8.96
N GLY A 110 9.64 -14.22 -9.58
CA GLY A 110 9.20 -14.69 -10.89
C GLY A 110 8.09 -13.82 -11.49
N TYR A 111 7.54 -14.30 -12.61
CA TYR A 111 6.31 -13.77 -13.20
C TYR A 111 5.14 -14.65 -12.79
N PHE A 112 4.08 -14.03 -12.30
CA PHE A 112 2.88 -14.73 -11.84
C PHE A 112 1.63 -14.09 -12.43
N GLU A 113 0.60 -14.91 -12.63
CA GLU A 113 -0.75 -14.45 -12.97
C GLU A 113 -1.75 -15.17 -12.07
N GLN A 114 -2.63 -14.42 -11.42
CA GLN A 114 -3.63 -14.91 -10.47
C GLN A 114 -4.97 -14.21 -10.72
N SER A 115 -6.08 -14.85 -10.35
CA SER A 115 -7.35 -14.11 -10.27
C SER A 115 -7.33 -13.19 -9.06
N ALA A 116 -8.17 -12.15 -9.04
CA ALA A 116 -8.30 -11.30 -7.86
C ALA A 116 -8.75 -12.08 -6.60
N GLN A 117 -9.47 -13.19 -6.78
CA GLN A 117 -9.93 -14.04 -5.70
C GLN A 117 -8.80 -14.89 -5.10
N ASP A 118 -7.86 -15.35 -5.92
CA ASP A 118 -6.71 -16.17 -5.46
C ASP A 118 -5.73 -15.37 -4.57
N LEU A 119 -5.80 -14.04 -4.61
CA LEU A 119 -4.93 -13.15 -3.83
C LEU A 119 -5.39 -12.97 -2.37
N TYR A 120 -6.62 -13.36 -2.06
CA TYR A 120 -7.16 -13.29 -0.70
C TYR A 120 -6.87 -14.57 0.09
N GLU A 121 -6.29 -14.44 1.29
CA GLU A 121 -6.04 -15.57 2.18
C GLU A 121 -7.17 -15.69 3.24
N PRO A 122 -7.97 -16.78 3.23
CA PRO A 122 -9.18 -16.91 4.04
C PRO A 122 -8.89 -17.39 5.48
N TYR A 123 -8.08 -16.62 6.22
CA TYR A 123 -7.79 -16.84 7.64
C TYR A 123 -9.09 -16.94 8.48
N VAL A 124 -9.09 -17.79 9.52
CA VAL A 124 -10.26 -18.04 10.37
C VAL A 124 -10.77 -16.76 11.04
N THR A 125 -9.86 -15.99 11.64
CA THR A 125 -10.11 -14.62 12.07
C THR A 125 -9.64 -13.68 10.97
N PRO A 126 -10.52 -12.88 10.36
CA PRO A 126 -10.14 -11.89 9.37
C PRO A 126 -9.05 -10.95 9.90
N GLN A 127 -8.05 -10.70 9.06
CA GLN A 127 -6.90 -9.84 9.35
C GLN A 127 -6.23 -9.42 8.04
N GLU A 128 -5.26 -8.50 8.11
CA GLU A 128 -4.41 -8.14 6.96
C GLU A 128 -3.79 -9.38 6.33
N ASN A 129 -3.86 -9.50 5.00
CA ASN A 129 -3.39 -10.66 4.24
C ASN A 129 -3.11 -10.31 2.77
N GLY A 130 -2.51 -11.25 2.04
CA GLY A 130 -2.43 -11.20 0.57
C GLY A 130 -1.31 -10.31 0.01
N ALA A 131 -0.40 -9.83 0.86
CA ALA A 131 0.70 -8.97 0.43
C ALA A 131 1.68 -9.69 -0.50
N HIS A 132 2.17 -9.00 -1.52
CA HIS A 132 3.19 -9.48 -2.43
C HIS A 132 4.19 -8.36 -2.74
N GLN A 133 5.48 -8.59 -2.50
CA GLN A 133 6.53 -7.66 -2.92
C GLN A 133 6.83 -7.84 -4.42
N VAL A 134 6.82 -6.74 -5.16
CA VAL A 134 6.90 -6.71 -6.63
C VAL A 134 7.77 -5.57 -7.14
N SER A 135 8.26 -5.70 -8.38
CA SER A 135 8.82 -4.57 -9.15
C SER A 135 7.82 -3.98 -10.15
N LYS A 136 6.86 -4.80 -10.58
CA LYS A 136 5.80 -4.41 -11.51
C LYS A 136 4.55 -5.23 -11.25
N LEU A 137 3.38 -4.60 -11.32
CA LEU A 137 2.07 -5.25 -11.32
C LEU A 137 1.18 -4.68 -12.42
N ALA A 138 0.21 -5.45 -12.86
CA ALA A 138 -0.90 -5.02 -13.69
C ALA A 138 -2.19 -5.66 -13.16
N VAL A 139 -3.20 -4.84 -12.89
CA VAL A 139 -4.56 -5.30 -12.54
C VAL A 139 -5.46 -5.08 -13.74
N GLN A 140 -6.02 -6.16 -14.26
CA GLN A 140 -7.01 -6.12 -15.34
C GLN A 140 -8.38 -5.73 -14.78
N GLN A 141 -9.04 -4.79 -15.45
CA GLN A 141 -10.37 -4.27 -15.14
C GLN A 141 -11.20 -4.24 -16.43
N GLY A 142 -11.87 -5.35 -16.74
CA GLY A 142 -12.59 -5.51 -18.01
C GLY A 142 -11.66 -5.28 -19.22
N PRO A 143 -11.93 -4.28 -20.08
CA PRO A 143 -11.10 -3.99 -21.25
C PRO A 143 -9.81 -3.22 -20.94
N LEU A 144 -9.66 -2.68 -19.72
CA LEU A 144 -8.52 -1.85 -19.33
C LEU A 144 -7.58 -2.61 -18.38
N ALA A 145 -6.36 -2.13 -18.23
CA ALA A 145 -5.42 -2.59 -17.22
C ALA A 145 -4.67 -1.43 -16.57
N LEU A 146 -4.71 -1.36 -15.24
CA LEU A 146 -3.86 -0.47 -14.45
C LEU A 146 -2.52 -1.14 -14.20
N SER A 147 -1.46 -0.62 -14.80
CA SER A 147 -0.08 -1.05 -14.55
C SER A 147 0.61 -0.11 -13.58
N VAL A 148 1.35 -0.67 -12.62
CA VAL A 148 2.17 0.07 -11.66
C VAL A 148 3.57 -0.51 -11.66
N ALA A 149 4.58 0.34 -11.75
CA ALA A 149 5.98 -0.05 -11.66
C ALA A 149 6.74 0.87 -10.70
N SER A 150 7.74 0.31 -10.03
CA SER A 150 8.69 1.08 -9.24
C SER A 150 10.12 0.65 -9.57
N SER A 151 11.03 1.62 -9.56
CA SER A 151 12.48 1.35 -9.50
C SER A 151 12.97 1.08 -8.07
N HIS A 152 12.10 1.24 -7.07
CA HIS A 152 12.36 1.05 -5.65
C HIS A 152 11.44 -0.07 -5.09
N SER A 153 11.20 -0.04 -3.78
CA SER A 153 10.29 -0.96 -3.10
C SER A 153 8.84 -0.69 -3.48
N LEU A 154 8.13 -1.76 -3.83
CA LEU A 154 6.70 -1.79 -4.05
C LEU A 154 6.17 -3.14 -3.54
N SER A 155 5.15 -3.10 -2.69
CA SER A 155 4.32 -4.26 -2.39
C SER A 155 2.88 -3.95 -2.72
N PHE A 156 2.07 -4.96 -2.98
CA PHE A 156 0.64 -4.79 -3.16
C PHE A 156 -0.15 -5.86 -2.40
N ASN A 157 -1.40 -5.53 -2.05
CA ASN A 157 -2.44 -6.52 -1.82
C ASN A 157 -3.74 -6.05 -2.46
N LEU A 158 -4.57 -6.99 -2.89
CA LEU A 158 -5.85 -6.74 -3.54
C LEU A 158 -6.92 -7.57 -2.84
N SER A 159 -7.98 -6.92 -2.33
CA SER A 159 -9.02 -7.61 -1.56
C SER A 159 -10.41 -7.03 -1.85
N PRO A 160 -11.48 -7.84 -1.89
CA PRO A 160 -12.85 -7.33 -1.95
C PRO A 160 -13.37 -6.79 -0.60
N TYR A 161 -12.53 -6.84 0.45
CA TYR A 161 -12.87 -6.39 1.81
C TYR A 161 -11.96 -5.22 2.23
N SER A 162 -12.55 -4.14 2.74
CA SER A 162 -11.78 -3.03 3.30
C SER A 162 -10.97 -3.45 4.54
N THR A 163 -9.85 -2.76 4.78
CA THR A 163 -9.08 -2.93 6.02
C THR A 163 -9.93 -2.68 7.27
N HIS A 164 -10.91 -1.77 7.19
CA HIS A 164 -11.85 -1.52 8.28
C HIS A 164 -12.68 -2.78 8.57
N GLN A 165 -13.30 -3.39 7.55
CA GLN A 165 -14.09 -4.60 7.73
C GLN A 165 -13.25 -5.76 8.25
N LEU A 166 -12.08 -6.01 7.66
CA LEU A 166 -11.13 -7.03 8.13
C LEU A 166 -10.76 -6.82 9.61
N SER A 167 -10.67 -5.58 10.08
CA SER A 167 -10.30 -5.27 11.47
C SER A 167 -11.42 -5.45 12.51
N GLN A 168 -12.68 -5.43 12.07
CA GLN A 168 -13.86 -5.49 12.95
C GLN A 168 -14.53 -6.87 12.96
N THR A 169 -14.29 -7.68 11.93
CA THR A 169 -14.97 -8.96 11.71
C THR A 169 -14.26 -10.08 12.48
N ARG A 170 -15.02 -10.97 13.14
CA ARG A 170 -14.44 -12.00 14.03
C ARG A 170 -14.25 -13.34 13.33
N HIS A 171 -15.15 -13.65 12.39
CA HIS A 171 -15.14 -14.90 11.66
C HIS A 171 -15.27 -14.64 10.16
N ARG A 172 -14.52 -15.39 9.35
CA ARG A 172 -14.47 -15.18 7.89
C ARG A 172 -15.81 -15.28 7.17
N ASP A 173 -16.77 -16.04 7.71
CA ASP A 173 -18.13 -16.19 7.16
C ASP A 173 -19.02 -14.97 7.43
N GLU A 174 -18.60 -14.05 8.29
CA GLU A 174 -19.27 -12.76 8.54
C GLU A 174 -18.83 -11.66 7.55
N LEU A 175 -17.80 -11.92 6.73
CA LEU A 175 -17.32 -10.97 5.73
C LEU A 175 -18.33 -10.82 4.58
N VAL A 176 -18.50 -9.59 4.13
CA VAL A 176 -19.38 -9.20 3.03
C VAL A 176 -18.58 -8.41 2.01
N GLU A 177 -18.57 -8.87 0.76
CA GLU A 177 -17.91 -8.15 -0.33
C GLU A 177 -18.55 -6.77 -0.52
N GLU A 178 -17.73 -5.72 -0.60
CA GLU A 178 -18.18 -4.33 -0.58
C GLU A 178 -18.51 -3.77 -1.97
N GLY A 179 -18.55 -4.64 -3.00
CA GLY A 179 -18.81 -4.27 -4.39
C GLY A 179 -17.67 -3.50 -5.07
N VAL A 180 -16.51 -3.43 -4.43
CA VAL A 180 -15.25 -2.89 -4.95
C VAL A 180 -14.09 -3.75 -4.47
N TYR A 181 -12.99 -3.72 -5.20
CA TYR A 181 -11.70 -4.22 -4.74
C TYR A 181 -10.85 -3.08 -4.20
N TYR A 182 -10.16 -3.30 -3.09
CA TYR A 182 -9.19 -2.39 -2.52
C TYR A 182 -7.80 -2.84 -2.94
N LEU A 183 -7.20 -2.12 -3.89
CA LEU A 183 -5.80 -2.28 -4.23
C LEU A 183 -4.98 -1.38 -3.32
N HIS A 184 -4.22 -1.96 -2.40
CA HIS A 184 -3.19 -1.22 -1.72
C HIS A 184 -1.87 -1.36 -2.46
N LEU A 185 -1.15 -0.26 -2.55
CA LEU A 185 0.21 -0.17 -3.06
C LEU A 185 1.04 0.40 -1.93
N ASP A 186 2.05 -0.34 -1.46
CA ASP A 186 2.90 0.11 -0.37
C ASP A 186 4.31 0.39 -0.84
N TYR A 187 4.84 1.53 -0.40
CA TYR A 187 6.28 1.75 -0.40
C TYR A 187 6.95 0.66 0.42
N ARG A 188 6.38 0.41 1.61
CA ARG A 188 6.83 -0.59 2.54
C ARG A 188 5.70 -0.93 3.51
N GLN A 189 5.66 -2.20 3.90
CA GLN A 189 4.82 -2.74 4.96
C GLN A 189 5.73 -3.34 6.04
N ALA A 190 5.34 -3.21 7.30
CA ALA A 190 6.05 -3.87 8.39
C ALA A 190 5.93 -5.41 8.24
N GLY A 191 6.91 -6.14 8.76
CA GLY A 191 6.82 -7.59 8.90
C GLY A 191 5.69 -8.00 9.85
N ILE A 192 5.27 -9.26 9.75
CA ILE A 192 4.15 -9.79 10.55
C ILE A 192 4.59 -10.26 11.94
N GLY A 193 5.84 -10.69 12.09
CA GLY A 193 6.42 -11.21 13.32
C GLY A 193 5.67 -12.42 13.90
N SER A 194 5.84 -12.62 15.20
CA SER A 194 5.20 -13.72 15.96
C SER A 194 4.72 -13.27 17.35
N ASN A 195 4.46 -11.96 17.51
CA ASN A 195 4.13 -11.33 18.79
C ASN A 195 2.73 -11.68 19.34
N SER A 196 2.03 -12.64 18.74
CA SER A 196 0.88 -13.31 19.36
C SER A 196 1.33 -14.21 20.52
N CYS A 197 2.47 -14.87 20.35
CA CYS A 197 3.16 -15.67 21.37
C CYS A 197 4.64 -15.78 20.96
N GLY A 198 5.42 -14.73 21.21
CA GLY A 198 6.78 -14.61 20.70
C GLY A 198 7.35 -13.21 20.87
N PRO A 199 8.53 -12.94 20.29
CA PRO A 199 9.16 -11.63 20.38
C PRO A 199 8.37 -10.56 19.63
N ARG A 200 8.60 -9.30 20.02
CA ARG A 200 8.27 -8.14 19.18
C ARG A 200 9.02 -8.26 17.85
N LEU A 201 8.41 -7.76 16.77
CA LEU A 201 9.00 -7.69 15.44
C LEU A 201 10.44 -7.17 15.49
N LEU A 202 11.38 -7.81 14.80
CA LEU A 202 12.78 -7.39 14.80
C LEU A 202 12.94 -6.00 14.15
N PRO A 203 13.90 -5.17 14.62
CA PRO A 203 14.09 -3.81 14.10
C PRO A 203 14.23 -3.72 12.58
N GLU A 204 14.92 -4.66 11.91
CA GLU A 204 15.10 -4.61 10.45
C GLU A 204 13.80 -4.75 9.65
N TYR A 205 12.74 -5.31 10.26
CA TYR A 205 11.44 -5.55 9.62
C TYR A 205 10.39 -4.49 9.99
N ARG A 206 10.74 -3.53 10.83
CA ARG A 206 9.86 -2.41 11.20
C ARG A 206 9.89 -1.31 10.15
N LEU A 207 8.86 -0.46 10.17
CA LEU A 207 8.79 0.76 9.39
C LEU A 207 8.93 1.98 10.32
N ASP A 208 10.15 2.19 10.82
CA ASP A 208 10.49 3.24 11.79
C ASP A 208 11.57 4.22 11.28
N GLN A 209 11.99 4.09 10.02
CA GLN A 209 12.89 5.04 9.36
C GLN A 209 12.32 6.47 9.41
N ALA A 210 13.22 7.45 9.51
CA ALA A 210 12.84 8.86 9.59
C ALA A 210 12.49 9.44 8.22
N ASN A 211 13.13 8.96 7.15
CA ASN A 211 13.00 9.53 5.81
C ASN A 211 12.49 8.47 4.83
N PHE A 212 11.63 8.89 3.91
CA PHE A 212 10.98 8.07 2.90
C PHE A 212 11.25 8.67 1.54
N LYS A 213 11.50 7.83 0.54
CA LYS A 213 11.56 8.23 -0.85
C LYS A 213 10.85 7.19 -1.69
N LEU A 214 9.86 7.64 -2.45
CA LEU A 214 8.99 6.80 -3.25
C LEU A 214 8.91 7.35 -4.67
N ASP A 215 9.03 6.46 -5.64
CA ASP A 215 8.91 6.78 -7.07
C ASP A 215 8.13 5.65 -7.76
N TRP A 216 6.92 5.97 -8.22
CA TRP A 216 5.99 5.04 -8.90
C TRP A 216 5.54 5.59 -10.24
N THR A 217 5.40 4.70 -11.22
CA THR A 217 4.81 5.03 -12.52
C THR A 217 3.55 4.20 -12.71
N PHE A 218 2.46 4.88 -13.04
CA PHE A 218 1.16 4.34 -13.33
C PHE A 218 0.87 4.48 -14.82
N GLU A 219 0.33 3.44 -15.43
CA GLU A 219 -0.16 3.47 -16.82
C GLU A 219 -1.53 2.80 -16.87
N LEU A 220 -2.49 3.45 -17.51
CA LEU A 220 -3.77 2.84 -17.85
C LEU A 220 -3.72 2.47 -19.34
N ARG A 221 -3.89 1.18 -19.63
CA ARG A 221 -3.88 0.65 -21.00
C ARG A 221 -5.20 -0.02 -21.34
#